data_AF-A0A950LM64-F1
#
_entry.id   AF-A0A950LM64-F1
#
_cell.length_a   1.000
_cell.length_b   1.000
_cell.length_c   1.000
_cell.angle_alpha   90.00
_cell.angle_beta   90.00
_cell.angle_gamma   90.00
#
_symmetry.space_group_name_H-M   'P 1'
#
loop_
_entity.id
_entity.type
_entity.pdbx_description
1 polymer ?
#
loop_
_entity_poly.entity_id
_entity_poly.type
_entity_poly.pdbx_seq_one_letter_code
_entity_poly.pdbx_strand_id
1 'polypeptide(L)' 'YFGAGGEMDTCIVLRASVVKDGVMHVQAGAGVVYDSDPAYEHRECVNKAQALFRAAEEAVRFATRAKRGQ' A
#
# COMPACT_ATOMS: atom_id res chain seq x y z
N TYR A 1 -12.56 -13.13 -4.69
CA TYR A 1 -13.15 -13.57 -5.94
C TYR A 1 -14.55 -14.14 -5.69
N PHE A 2 -15.30 -14.39 -6.76
CA PHE A 2 -16.52 -15.19 -6.73
C PHE A 2 -16.26 -16.49 -7.51
N GLY A 3 -16.54 -17.64 -6.89
CA GLY A 3 -16.36 -18.96 -7.48
C GLY A 3 -17.62 -19.45 -8.20
N ALA A 4 -17.45 -20.31 -9.21
CA ALA A 4 -18.57 -20.93 -9.92
C ALA A 4 -19.41 -21.87 -9.04
N GLY A 5 -18.90 -22.29 -7.87
CA GLY A 5 -19.59 -23.08 -6.86
C GLY A 5 -20.40 -22.26 -5.85
N GLY A 6 -20.41 -20.93 -5.99
CA GLY A 6 -21.12 -20.01 -5.08
C GLY A 6 -20.27 -19.46 -3.94
N GLU A 7 -18.97 -19.75 -3.90
CA GLU A 7 -18.05 -19.17 -2.93
C GLU A 7 -17.79 -17.69 -3.21
N MET A 8 -17.59 -16.92 -2.15
CA MET A 8 -17.17 -15.52 -2.23
C MET A 8 -16.11 -15.26 -1.18
N ASP A 9 -15.04 -14.59 -1.60
CA ASP A 9 -14.04 -14.02 -0.71
C ASP A 9 -13.64 -12.63 -1.21
N THR A 10 -13.66 -11.62 -0.36
CA THR A 10 -13.28 -10.26 -0.77
C THR A 10 -12.53 -9.58 0.35
N CYS A 11 -11.59 -8.72 -0.02
CA CYS A 11 -10.90 -7.84 0.91
C CYS A 11 -11.18 -6.38 0.57
N ILE A 12 -11.07 -5.53 1.58
CA ILE A 12 -11.03 -4.09 1.36
C ILE A 12 -9.65 -3.75 0.78
N VAL A 13 -9.61 -2.96 -0.29
CA VAL A 13 -8.36 -2.54 -0.96
C VAL A 13 -7.68 -1.43 -0.14
N LEU A 14 -7.10 -1.82 1.00
CA LEU A 14 -6.28 -1.00 1.88
C LEU A 14 -4.89 -1.61 1.99
N ARG A 15 -3.88 -0.78 2.29
CA ARG A 15 -2.45 -1.21 2.25
C ARG A 15 -2.11 -1.88 0.91
N ALA A 16 -2.64 -1.32 -0.18
CA ALA A 16 -2.39 -1.74 -1.54
C ALA A 16 -1.90 -0.54 -2.36
N SER A 17 -1.19 -0.81 -3.45
CA SER A 17 -0.77 0.21 -4.42
C SER A 17 -1.25 -0.18 -5.82
N VAL A 18 -1.51 0.83 -6.66
CA VAL A 18 -1.82 0.65 -8.07
C VAL A 18 -0.67 1.20 -8.88
N VAL A 19 -0.02 0.37 -9.70
CA VAL A 19 1.04 0.81 -10.59
C VAL A 19 0.47 0.97 -11.99
N LYS A 20 0.57 2.18 -12.55
CA LYS A 20 0.10 2.52 -13.88
C LYS A 20 1.08 3.47 -14.55
N ASP A 21 1.40 3.23 -15.82
CA ASP A 21 2.26 4.10 -16.61
C ASP A 21 3.61 4.42 -15.94
N GLY A 22 4.18 3.43 -15.25
CA GLY A 22 5.44 3.55 -14.51
C GLY A 22 5.35 4.31 -13.17
N VAL A 23 4.15 4.72 -12.75
CA VAL A 23 3.92 5.44 -11.49
C VAL A 23 3.18 4.54 -10.50
N MET A 24 3.69 4.47 -9.27
CA MET A 24 3.01 3.79 -8.17
C MET A 24 2.13 4.78 -7.40
N HIS A 25 0.83 4.54 -7.41
CA HIS A 25 -0.16 5.30 -6.66
C HIS A 25 -0.49 4.58 -5.35
N VAL A 26 -0.40 5.31 -4.24
CA VAL A 26 -0.71 4.82 -2.89
C VAL A 26 -1.73 5.74 -2.25
N GLN A 27 -2.83 5.16 -1.75
CA GLN A 27 -3.84 5.88 -0.99
C GLN A 27 -3.85 5.37 0.45
N ALA A 28 -3.88 6.31 1.39
CA ALA A 28 -4.07 6.05 2.81
C ALA A 28 -5.04 7.08 3.38
N GLY A 29 -5.66 6.72 4.50
CA GLY A 29 -6.63 7.56 5.20
C GLY A 29 -6.58 7.30 6.70
N ALA A 30 -7.32 8.11 7.43
CA ALA A 30 -7.50 8.01 8.87
C ALA A 30 -8.99 8.13 9.22
N GLY A 31 -9.37 7.52 10.35
CA GLY A 31 -10.73 7.61 10.86
C GLY A 31 -10.84 8.81 11.78
N VAL A 32 -11.57 9.84 11.36
CA VAL A 32 -11.73 11.07 12.15
C VAL A 32 -12.85 10.88 13.17
N VAL A 33 -12.55 11.19 14.43
CA VAL A 33 -13.52 11.22 15.54
C VAL A 33 -13.58 12.62 16.17
N TYR A 34 -14.43 12.80 17.17
CA TYR A 34 -14.74 14.12 17.75
C TYR A 34 -13.51 14.88 18.25
N ASP A 35 -12.55 14.17 18.84
CA ASP A 35 -11.34 14.68 19.47
C ASP A 35 -10.07 14.46 18.64
N SER A 36 -10.19 14.07 17.37
CA SER A 36 -9.05 13.87 16.47
C SER A 36 -8.22 15.15 16.31
N ASP A 37 -6.89 15.01 16.39
CA ASP A 37 -5.93 16.07 16.06
C ASP A 37 -5.55 15.99 14.57
N PRO A 38 -5.84 17.02 13.74
CA PRO A 38 -5.58 16.97 12.30
C PRO A 38 -4.11 16.65 11.94
N ALA A 39 -3.16 17.14 12.73
CA ALA A 39 -1.74 16.90 12.47
C ALA A 39 -1.36 15.44 12.77
N TYR A 40 -1.94 14.84 13.82
CA TYR A 40 -1.79 13.42 14.12
C TYR A 40 -2.39 12.53 13.04
N GLU A 41 -3.63 12.79 12.63
CA GLU A 41 -4.31 11.98 11.60
C GLU A 41 -3.58 12.03 10.25
N HIS A 42 -3.02 13.20 9.90
CA HIS A 42 -2.19 13.32 8.71
C HIS A 42 -0.93 12.46 8.81
N ARG A 43 -0.23 12.48 9.96
CA ARG A 43 0.93 11.62 10.19
C ARG A 43 0.57 10.14 10.12
N GLU A 44 -0.60 9.76 10.64
CA GLU A 44 -1.09 8.39 10.52
C GLU A 44 -1.28 7.97 9.05
N CYS A 45 -1.92 8.83 8.24
CA CYS A 45 -2.06 8.58 6.80
C CYS A 45 -0.70 8.38 6.12
N VAL A 46 0.26 9.25 6.40
CA VAL A 46 1.63 9.17 5.87
C VAL A 46 2.30 7.86 6.31
N ASN A 47 2.22 7.49 7.58
CA ASN A 47 2.82 6.27 8.11
C ASN A 47 2.22 5.00 7.47
N LYS A 48 0.90 4.96 7.28
CA LYS A 48 0.22 3.84 6.59
C LYS A 48 0.69 3.72 5.13
N ALA A 49 0.81 4.83 4.42
CA ALA A 49 1.29 4.84 3.03
C ALA A 49 2.77 4.47 2.91
N GLN A 50 3.61 4.92 3.84
CA GLN A 50 5.05 4.69 3.85
C GLN A 50 5.41 3.20 3.80
N ALA A 51 4.63 2.31 4.42
CA ALA A 51 4.87 0.88 4.39
C ALA A 51 5.00 0.33 2.95
N LEU A 52 4.17 0.82 2.03
CA LEU A 52 4.19 0.38 0.63
C LEU A 52 5.38 0.96 -0.14
N PHE A 53 5.73 2.22 0.11
CA PHE A 53 6.93 2.82 -0.47
C PHE A 53 8.20 2.10 -0.02
N ARG A 54 8.32 1.77 1.27
CA ARG A 54 9.45 0.98 1.80
C ARG A 54 9.52 -0.41 1.15
N ALA A 55 8.37 -1.07 0.97
CA ALA A 55 8.32 -2.36 0.29
C ALA A 55 8.80 -2.26 -1.17
N ALA A 56 8.40 -1.19 -1.88
CA ALA A 56 8.85 -0.93 -3.25
C ALA A 56 10.35 -0.64 -3.33
N GLU A 57 10.88 0.19 -2.42
CA GLU A 57 12.33 0.48 -2.29
C GLU A 57 13.14 -0.82 -2.12
N GLU A 58 12.73 -1.69 -1.20
CA GLU A 58 13.40 -2.97 -0.99
C GLU A 58 13.26 -3.89 -2.21
N ALA A 59 12.10 -3.97 -2.86
CA ALA A 59 11.92 -4.76 -4.07
C ALA A 59 12.88 -4.34 -5.19
N VAL A 60 13.08 -3.04 -5.38
CA VAL A 60 14.06 -2.49 -6.35
C VAL A 60 15.49 -2.87 -5.94
N ARG A 61 15.83 -2.74 -4.66
CA ARG A 61 17.15 -3.14 -4.13
C ARG A 61 17.44 -4.63 -4.36
N PHE A 62 16.48 -5.50 -4.13
CA PHE A 62 16.61 -6.94 -4.39
C PHE A 62 16.78 -7.24 -5.88
N ALA A 63 15.95 -6.64 -6.73
CA ALA A 63 16.01 -6.85 -8.18
C ALA A 63 17.33 -6.38 -8.81
N THR A 64 17.89 -5.28 -8.30
CA THR A 64 19.18 -4.73 -8.80
C THR A 64 20.39 -5.53 -8.30
N ARG A 65 20.35 -6.07 -7.08
CA ARG A 65 21.42 -6.95 -6.56
C ARG A 65 21.52 -8.26 -7.34
N ALA A 66 20.38 -8.86 -7.70
CA ALA A 66 20.34 -10.11 -8.46
C ALA A 66 21.00 -9.99 -9.86
N LYS A 67 20.98 -8.80 -10.47
CA LYS A 67 21.59 -8.53 -11.77
C LYS A 67 23.11 -8.36 -11.73
N ARG A 68 23.73 -8.17 -10.56
CA ARG A 68 25.19 -7.94 -10.41
C ARG A 68 26.01 -9.22 -10.21
N GLY A 69 25.38 -10.40 -10.22
CA GLY A 69 26.02 -11.69 -9.98
C GLY A 69 25.69 -12.79 -10.99
N GLN A 70 25.16 -12.43 -12.17
CA GLN A 70 25.04 -13.33 -13.33
C GLN A 70 26.02 -12.88 -14.42
#